data_AF-A0A3D0XNP9-F1
#
_entry.id   AF-A0A3D0XNP9-F1
#
_cell.length_a   1.000
_cell.length_b   1.000
_cell.length_c   1.000
_cell.angle_alpha   90.00
_cell.angle_beta   90.00
_cell.angle_gamma   90.00
#
_symmetry.space_group_name_H-M   'P 1'
#
loop_
_entity.id
_entity.type
_entity.pdbx_description
1 polymer ?
#
loop_
_entity_poly.entity_id
_entity_poly.type
_entity_poly.pdbx_seq_one_letter_code
_entity_poly.pdbx_strand_id
1 'polypeptide(L)' 'DDILDVVGDTEKLGKPAGSDIENNKSTYVSLLGLEEAKKLVQTLSEEAIDSLKIFGEQRAFLKEFTLRLAKRDH' A
#
# COMPACT_ATOMS: atom_id res chain seq x y z
N ASP A 1 -3.91 -1.00 -0.09
CA ASP A 1 -5.20 -1.44 0.45
C ASP A 1 -5.50 -2.83 -0.06
N ASP A 2 -5.49 -3.03 -1.37
CA ASP A 2 -5.67 -4.31 -2.06
C ASP A 2 -4.81 -5.46 -1.47
N ILE A 3 -3.55 -5.19 -1.10
CA ILE A 3 -2.69 -6.17 -0.41
C ILE A 3 -3.26 -6.54 0.95
N LEU A 4 -3.70 -5.56 1.74
CA LEU A 4 -4.26 -5.78 3.08
C LEU A 4 -5.59 -6.52 3.01
N ASP A 5 -6.42 -6.26 1.99
CA ASP A 5 -7.64 -7.03 1.78
C ASP A 5 -7.33 -8.53 1.61
N VAL A 6 -6.17 -8.90 1.06
CA VAL A 6 -5.78 -10.30 0.85
C VAL A 6 -5.00 -10.92 2.02
N VAL A 7 -4.11 -10.16 2.66
CA VAL A 7 -3.19 -10.70 3.70
C VAL A 7 -3.55 -10.30 5.12
N GLY A 8 -4.42 -9.31 5.29
CA GLY A 8 -4.73 -8.72 6.58
C GLY A 8 -5.69 -9.58 7.40
N ASP A 9 -5.64 -9.38 8.71
CA ASP A 9 -6.59 -9.97 9.64
C ASP A 9 -7.89 -9.16 9.61
N THR A 10 -9.02 -9.84 9.41
CA THR A 10 -10.37 -9.26 9.45
C THR A 10 -10.60 -8.39 10.69
N GLU A 11 -10.06 -8.79 11.86
CA GLU A 11 -10.20 -8.00 13.10
C GLU A 11 -9.46 -6.66 13.03
N LYS A 12 -8.32 -6.60 12.33
CA LYS A 12 -7.53 -5.38 12.15
C LYS A 12 -8.10 -4.46 11.07
N LEU A 13 -8.67 -5.03 10.02
CA LEU A 13 -9.20 -4.27 8.87
C LEU A 13 -10.59 -3.68 9.13
N GLY A 14 -11.33 -4.18 10.13
CA GLY A 14 -12.71 -3.77 10.41
C GLY A 14 -13.71 -4.19 9.32
N LYS A 15 -13.27 -5.03 8.36
CA LYS A 15 -14.05 -5.66 7.29
C LYS A 15 -13.48 -7.06 7.00
N PRO A 16 -14.27 -7.99 6.42
CA PRO A 16 -13.75 -9.29 6.00
C PRO A 16 -12.58 -9.15 5.02
N ALA A 17 -11.46 -9.81 5.31
CA ALA A 17 -10.42 -10.03 4.32
C ALA A 17 -10.99 -10.82 3.12
N GLY A 18 -10.58 -10.47 1.91
CA GLY A 18 -11.07 -11.05 0.66
C GLY A 18 -12.35 -10.42 0.12
N SER A 19 -12.84 -9.34 0.75
CA SER A 19 -14.07 -8.66 0.32
C SER A 19 -14.01 -8.17 -1.13
N ASP A 20 -12.82 -7.84 -1.65
CA ASP A 20 -12.70 -7.40 -3.05
C ASP A 20 -12.88 -8.56 -4.04
N ILE A 21 -12.45 -9.78 -3.67
CA ILE A 21 -12.66 -11.00 -4.46
C ILE A 21 -14.14 -11.36 -4.49
N GLU A 22 -14.81 -11.34 -3.33
CA GLU A 22 -16.25 -11.62 -3.23
C GLU A 22 -17.10 -10.67 -4.09
N ASN A 23 -16.67 -9.41 -4.20
CA ASN A 23 -17.35 -8.39 -4.97
C ASN A 23 -16.90 -8.30 -6.45
N ASN A 24 -16.10 -9.26 -6.94
CA ASN A 24 -15.56 -9.29 -8.31
C ASN A 24 -14.87 -7.97 -8.73
N LYS A 25 -14.19 -7.30 -7.79
CA LYS A 25 -13.46 -6.07 -8.11
C LYS A 25 -12.13 -6.38 -8.78
N SER A 26 -11.77 -5.58 -9.77
CA SER A 26 -10.41 -5.55 -10.31
C SER A 26 -9.52 -4.72 -9.39
N THR A 27 -8.58 -5.39 -8.72
CA THR A 27 -7.57 -4.82 -7.82
C THR A 27 -6.16 -5.04 -8.35
N TYR A 28 -5.17 -4.30 -7.84
CA TYR A 28 -3.76 -4.51 -8.20
C TYR A 28 -3.31 -5.95 -7.90
N VAL A 29 -3.76 -6.53 -6.79
CA VAL A 29 -3.43 -7.92 -6.44
C VAL A 29 -4.08 -8.89 -7.43
N SER A 30 -5.32 -8.65 -7.87
CA SER A 30 -5.98 -9.51 -8.87
C SER A 30 -5.33 -9.45 -10.25
N LEU A 31 -4.75 -8.30 -10.62
CA LEU A 31 -4.17 -8.07 -11.94
C LEU A 31 -2.69 -8.49 -12.03
N LEU A 32 -1.92 -8.25 -10.98
CA LEU A 32 -0.47 -8.45 -10.96
C LEU A 32 -0.03 -9.65 -10.13
N GLY A 33 -0.88 -10.12 -9.22
CA GLY A 33 -0.51 -11.03 -8.15
C GLY A 33 0.09 -10.30 -6.95
N LEU A 34 0.07 -10.98 -5.80
CA LEU A 34 0.46 -10.39 -4.50
C LEU A 34 1.92 -9.90 -4.49
N GLU A 35 2.84 -10.70 -4.99
CA GLU A 35 4.28 -10.37 -4.94
C GLU A 35 4.63 -9.19 -5.84
N GLU A 36 4.06 -9.10 -7.04
CA GLU A 36 4.26 -7.94 -7.92
C GLU A 36 3.55 -6.69 -7.38
N ALA A 37 2.37 -6.83 -6.76
CA ALA A 37 1.73 -5.71 -6.08
C ALA A 37 2.58 -5.16 -4.91
N LYS A 38 3.25 -6.03 -4.13
CA LYS A 38 4.19 -5.60 -3.07
C LYS A 38 5.40 -4.87 -3.64
N LYS A 39 6.00 -5.38 -4.73
CA LYS A 39 7.10 -4.68 -5.43
C LYS A 39 6.66 -3.31 -5.93
N LEU A 40 5.46 -3.21 -6.50
CA LEU A 40 4.92 -1.96 -6.98
C LEU A 40 4.74 -0.93 -5.85
N VAL A 41 4.27 -1.35 -4.67
CA VAL A 41 4.22 -0.47 -3.47
C VAL A 41 5.61 0.04 -3.12
N GLN A 42 6.64 -0.82 -3.15
CA GLN A 42 8.01 -0.39 -2.87
C GLN A 42 8.48 0.64 -3.91
N THR A 43 8.38 0.35 -5.21
CA THR A 43 8.81 1.23 -6.30
C THR A 43 8.11 2.59 -6.22
N LEU A 44 6.78 2.61 -6.09
CA LEU A 44 6.01 3.87 -6.00
C LEU A 44 6.33 4.66 -4.73
N SER A 45 6.63 3.98 -3.62
CA SER A 45 7.05 4.65 -2.38
C SER A 45 8.42 5.32 -2.52
N GLU A 46 9.36 4.65 -3.20
CA GLU A 46 10.68 5.21 -3.50
C GLU A 46 10.56 6.42 -4.44
N GLU A 47 9.78 6.33 -5.50
CA GLU A 47 9.50 7.44 -6.43
C GLU A 47 8.84 8.64 -5.74
N ALA A 48 7.89 8.39 -4.82
CA ALA A 48 7.26 9.44 -4.04
C ALA A 48 8.28 10.14 -3.12
N ILE A 49 9.13 9.39 -2.41
CA ILE A 49 10.18 9.96 -1.55
C ILE A 49 11.20 10.76 -2.36
N ASP A 50 11.50 10.31 -3.57
CA ASP A 50 12.41 10.99 -4.49
C ASP A 50 11.83 12.29 -5.01
N SER A 51 10.54 12.31 -5.37
CA SER A 51 9.82 13.53 -5.77
C SER A 51 9.80 14.57 -4.65
N LEU A 52 9.83 14.14 -3.38
CA LEU A 52 9.87 15.04 -2.24
C LEU A 52 11.23 15.71 -2.00
N LYS A 53 12.31 15.31 -2.69
CA LYS A 53 13.66 15.88 -2.50
C LYS A 53 13.69 17.41 -2.70
N ILE A 54 12.82 17.96 -3.55
CA ILE A 54 12.73 19.40 -3.84
C ILE A 54 12.41 20.26 -2.61
N PHE A 55 11.79 19.67 -1.57
CA PHE A 55 11.39 20.38 -0.35
C PHE A 55 12.48 20.39 0.73
N GLY A 56 13.67 19.81 0.46
CA GLY A 56 14.78 19.78 1.42
C GLY A 56 14.38 19.11 2.74
N GLU A 57 14.70 19.72 3.87
CA GLU A 57 14.40 19.18 5.21
C GLU A 57 12.91 19.21 5.56
N GLN A 58 12.13 20.11 4.94
CA GLN A 58 10.69 20.25 5.21
C GLN A 58 9.89 19.00 4.78
N ARG A 59 10.50 18.12 3.98
CA ARG A 59 9.89 16.87 3.52
C ARG A 59 9.76 15.77 4.58
N ALA A 60 10.36 15.95 5.77
CA ALA A 60 10.49 14.90 6.78
C ALA A 60 9.16 14.19 7.08
N PHE A 61 8.10 14.97 7.34
CA PHE A 61 6.77 14.45 7.61
C PHE A 61 6.20 13.63 6.43
N LEU A 62 6.28 14.16 5.21
CA LEU A 62 5.73 13.47 4.04
C LEU A 62 6.50 12.20 3.72
N LYS A 63 7.84 12.20 3.87
CA LYS A 63 8.67 10.99 3.74
C LYS A 63 8.25 9.93 4.76
N GLU A 64 8.10 10.31 6.03
CA GLU A 64 7.68 9.39 7.09
C GLU A 64 6.27 8.84 6.82
N PHE A 65 5.35 9.71 6.40
CA PHE A 65 4.00 9.32 6.06
C PHE A 65 3.96 8.31 4.91
N THR A 66 4.73 8.53 3.83
CA THR A 66 4.87 7.56 2.72
C THR A 66 5.38 6.20 3.22
N LEU A 67 6.43 6.20 4.04
CA LEU A 67 6.97 4.95 4.60
C LEU A 67 5.97 4.24 5.51
N ARG A 68 5.18 5.00 6.28
CA ARG A 68 4.13 4.44 7.13
C ARG A 68 3.01 3.81 6.30
N LEU A 69 2.58 4.46 5.21
CA LEU A 69 1.57 3.91 4.30
C LEU A 69 2.03 2.60 3.65
N ALA A 70 3.29 2.50 3.27
CA ALA A 70 3.85 1.31 2.62
C ALA A 70 4.00 0.11 3.57
N LYS A 71 4.11 0.36 4.89
CA LYS A 71 4.41 -0.67 5.91
C LYS A 71 3.26 -0.96 6.88
N ARG A 72 2.14 -0.24 6.76
CA ARG A 72 0.98 -0.42 7.65
C ARG A 72 0.44 -1.85 7.55
N ASP A 73 -0.11 -2.34 8.66
CA ASP A 73 -0.73 -3.66 8.78
C ASP A 73 -2.26 -3.59 8.95
N HIS A 74 -2.84 -2.39 8.88
CA HIS A 74 -4.27 -2.09 8.91
C HIS A 74 -4.57 -0.82 8.11
#